data_AF-A0A917CKV9-F1
#
_entry.id   AF-A0A917CKV9-F1
#
_cell.length_a   1.000
_cell.length_b   1.000
_cell.length_c   1.000
_cell.angle_alpha   90.00
_cell.angle_beta   90.00
_cell.angle_gamma   90.00
#
_symmetry.space_group_name_H-M   'P 1'
#
loop_
_entity.id
_entity.type
_entity.pdbx_description
1 polymer ?
#
loop_
_entity_poly.entity_id
_entity_poly.type
_entity_poly.pdbx_seq_one_letter_code
_entity_poly.pdbx_strand_id
1 'polypeptide(L)' 'MTYVDTSDISAQMFITVLLFLLIIAPLISLGVLRLFQSRKKSGFMLIGSGVAVYVIFQLITSLT' A
#
# COMPACT_ATOMS: atom_id res chain seq x y z
N MET A 1 -22.05 9.57 -18.28
CA MET A 1 -20.82 9.04 -17.66
C MET A 1 -19.70 9.33 -18.64
N THR A 2 -18.86 10.34 -18.39
CA THR A 2 -17.62 10.50 -19.17
C THR A 2 -16.73 9.29 -18.91
N TYR A 3 -16.33 8.60 -19.97
CA TYR A 3 -15.42 7.46 -19.89
C TYR A 3 -14.10 7.99 -19.31
N VAL A 4 -13.74 7.52 -18.11
CA VAL A 4 -12.43 7.82 -17.53
C VAL A 4 -11.44 7.00 -18.32
N ASP A 5 -10.79 7.65 -19.29
CA ASP A 5 -9.82 7.00 -20.15
C ASP A 5 -8.53 6.75 -19.36
N THR A 6 -8.19 5.48 -19.21
CA THR A 6 -6.97 5.01 -18.52
C THR A 6 -5.87 4.62 -19.49
N SER A 7 -6.06 4.81 -20.80
CA SER A 7 -5.08 4.42 -21.83
C SER A 7 -3.75 5.17 -21.73
N ASP A 8 -3.75 6.40 -21.19
CA ASP A 8 -2.56 7.20 -20.95
C ASP A 8 -1.92 7.01 -19.55
N ILE A 9 -2.41 6.05 -18.75
CA ILE A 9 -1.82 5.80 -17.43
C ILE A 9 -0.45 5.12 -17.61
N SER A 10 0.60 5.74 -17.06
CA SER A 10 1.93 5.14 -17.05
C SER A 10 1.93 3.82 -16.27
N ALA A 11 2.72 2.85 -16.73
CA ALA A 11 2.88 1.56 -16.05
C ALA A 11 3.27 1.75 -14.57
N GLN A 12 4.08 2.75 -14.27
CA GLN A 12 4.46 3.11 -12.90
C GLN A 12 3.26 3.51 -12.04
N MET A 13 2.37 4.36 -12.55
CA MET A 13 1.16 4.77 -11.82
C MET A 13 0.22 3.58 -11.60
N PHE A 14 0.04 2.74 -12.62
CA PHE A 14 -0.76 1.52 -12.50
C PHE A 14 -0.23 0.58 -11.41
N ILE A 15 1.07 0.27 -11.43
CA ILE A 15 1.71 -0.59 -10.42
C ILE A 15 1.60 0.03 -9.03
N THR A 16 1.79 1.34 -8.91
CA THR A 16 1.67 2.05 -7.63
C THR A 16 0.28 1.88 -7.03
N VAL A 17 -0.77 2.12 -7.83
CA VAL A 17 -2.16 1.95 -7.37
C VAL A 17 -2.43 0.49 -6.98
N LEU A 18 -1.95 -0.46 -7.78
CA LEU A 18 -2.15 -1.89 -7.52
C LEU A 18 -1.46 -2.34 -6.23
N LEU A 19 -0.24 -1.87 -5.98
CA LEU A 19 0.50 -2.10 -4.73
C LEU A 19 -0.26 -1.51 -3.52
N PHE A 20 -0.79 -0.29 -3.66
CA PHE A 20 -1.54 0.35 -2.59
C PHE A 20 -2.83 -0.39 -2.27
N LEU A 21 -3.62 -0.73 -3.29
CA LEU A 21 -4.92 -1.37 -3.10
C LEU A 21 -4.80 -2.80 -2.59
N LEU A 22 -3.88 -3.59 -3.13
CA LEU A 22 -3.82 -5.01 -2.84
C LEU A 22 -2.96 -5.33 -1.61
N ILE A 23 -1.98 -4.49 -1.28
CA ILE A 23 -1.00 -4.80 -0.22
C ILE A 23 -1.05 -3.76 0.90
N ILE A 24 -0.78 -2.49 0.61
CA ILE A 24 -0.59 -1.49 1.68
C ILE A 24 -1.90 -1.22 2.42
N ALA A 25 -2.99 -0.93 1.70
CA ALA A 25 -4.28 -0.63 2.29
C ALA A 25 -4.81 -1.75 3.21
N PRO A 26 -4.83 -3.04 2.82
CA PRO A 26 -5.28 -4.11 3.71
C PRO A 26 -4.34 -4.31 4.91
N LEU A 27 -3.02 -4.19 4.77
CA LEU A 27 -2.08 -4.29 5.89
C LEU A 27 -2.33 -3.20 6.94
N ILE A 28 -2.49 -1.96 6.49
CA ILE A 28 -2.77 -0.82 7.38
C ILE A 28 -4.15 -0.99 8.02
N SER A 29 -5.18 -1.34 7.25
CA SER A 29 -6.55 -1.54 7.75
C SER A 29 -6.61 -2.63 8.82
N LEU A 30 -6.03 -3.81 8.56
CA LEU A 30 -5.93 -4.89 9.54
C LEU A 30 -5.08 -4.49 10.74
N GLY A 31 -3.99 -3.75 10.53
CA GLY A 31 -3.15 -3.23 11.60
C GLY A 31 -3.92 -2.33 12.56
N VAL A 32 -4.68 -1.37 12.03
CA VAL A 32 -5.55 -0.48 12.82
C VAL A 32 -6.63 -1.29 13.56
N LEU A 33 -7.29 -2.24 12.89
CA LEU A 33 -8.25 -3.15 13.53
C LEU A 33 -7.62 -3.90 14.72
N ARG A 34 -6.39 -4.40 14.58
CA ARG A 34 -5.66 -5.08 15.65
C ARG A 34 -5.32 -4.15 16.82
N LEU A 35 -5.03 -2.87 16.56
CA LEU A 35 -4.81 -1.88 17.62
C LEU A 35 -6.10 -1.66 18.44
N PHE A 36 -7.25 -1.55 17.78
CA PHE A 36 -8.54 -1.46 18.48
C PHE A 36 -8.90 -2.71 19.29
N GLN A 37 -8.43 -3.88 18.86
CA GLN A 37 -8.56 -5.14 19.61
C GLN A 37 -7.54 -5.27 20.77
N SER A 38 -6.82 -4.21 21.15
CA SER A 38 -5.74 -4.21 22.14
C SER A 38 -4.55 -5.14 21.79
N ARG A 39 -4.48 -5.65 20.56
CA ARG A 39 -3.36 -6.48 20.06
C ARG A 39 -2.23 -5.61 19.52
N LYS A 40 -1.67 -4.76 20.38
CA LYS A 40 -0.72 -3.68 20.02
C LYS A 40 0.47 -4.17 19.18
N LYS A 41 1.14 -5.25 19.61
CA LYS A 41 2.30 -5.82 18.89
C LYS A 41 1.96 -6.20 17.45
N SER A 42 0.85 -6.94 17.27
CA SER A 42 0.39 -7.39 15.95
C SER A 42 -0.05 -6.21 15.09
N GLY A 43 -0.74 -5.22 15.66
CA GLY A 43 -1.17 -4.02 14.94
C GLY A 43 0.02 -3.21 14.41
N PHE A 44 1.02 -2.95 15.27
CA PHE A 44 2.23 -2.23 14.85
C PHE A 44 3.08 -3.02 13.85
N MET A 45 3.15 -4.35 13.96
CA MET A 45 3.82 -5.18 12.94
C MET A 45 3.18 -5.04 11.56
N LEU A 46 1.84 -5.07 11.49
CA LEU A 46 1.12 -4.95 10.22
C LEU A 46 1.23 -3.55 9.61
N ILE A 47 1.17 -2.51 10.44
CA ILE A 47 1.36 -1.13 9.96
C ILE A 47 2.81 -0.94 9.50
N GLY A 48 3.76 -1.39 10.31
CA GLY A 48 5.19 -1.33 9.99
C GLY A 48 5.53 -2.08 8.71
N SER A 49 4.92 -3.26 8.45
CA SER A 49 5.13 -3.98 7.19
C SER A 49 4.54 -3.25 5.99
N GLY A 50 3.37 -2.62 6.12
CA GLY A 50 2.81 -1.77 5.06
C GLY A 50 3.72 -0.59 4.71
N VAL A 51 4.27 0.09 5.72
CA VAL A 51 5.26 1.17 5.53
C VAL A 51 6.55 0.64 4.91
N ALA A 52 7.07 -0.50 5.38
CA ALA A 52 8.29 -1.09 4.85
C ALA A 52 8.16 -1.46 3.37
N VAL A 53 7.01 -2.02 2.94
CA VAL A 53 6.72 -2.31 1.54
C VAL A 53 6.78 -1.04 0.69
N TYR A 54 6.16 0.06 1.15
CA TYR A 54 6.20 1.34 0.45
C TYR A 54 7.64 1.88 0.32
N VAL A 55 8.43 1.83 1.40
CA VAL A 55 9.82 2.28 1.39
C VAL A 55 10.66 1.46 0.42
N ILE A 56 10.53 0.13 0.44
CA ILE A 56 11.25 -0.76 -0.49
C ILE A 56 10.85 -0.46 -1.94
N PHE A 57 9.56 -0.31 -2.21
CA PHE A 57 9.07 0.06 -3.54
C PHE A 57 9.70 1.38 -4.02
N GLN A 58 9.68 2.42 -3.18
CA GLN A 58 10.25 3.72 -3.51
C GLN A 58 11.75 3.64 -3.79
N LEU A 59 12.50 2.85 -3.02
CA LEU A 59 13.93 2.64 -3.24
C LEU A 59 14.18 1.98 -4.60
N ILE A 60 13.43 0.94 -4.94
CA ILE A 60 13.57 0.23 -6.22
C ILE A 60 13.24 1.17 -7.40
N THR A 61 12.14 1.92 -7.31
CA THR A 61 11.73 2.85 -8.37
C THR A 61 12.63 4.06 -8.50
N SER A 62 13.36 4.44 -7.46
CA SER A 62 14.32 5.55 -7.52
C SER A 62 15.68 5.13 -8.10
N LEU A 63 15.98 3.83 -8.09
CA LEU A 63 17.22 3.26 -8.64
C LEU A 63 17.12 2.92 -10.14
N THR A 64 15.91 2.82 -10.68
CA THR A 64 15.61 2.45 -12.08
C THR A 64 15.17 3.67 -12.85
#